data_AF-A0A838Z5T1-F1
#
_entry.id   AF-A0A838Z5T1-F1
#
_cell.length_a   1.000
_cell.length_b   1.000
_cell.length_c   1.000
_cell.angle_alpha   90.00
_cell.angle_beta   90.00
_cell.angle_gamma   90.00
#
_symmetry.space_group_name_H-M   'P 1'
#
loop_
_entity.id
_entity.type
_entity.pdbx_description
1 polymer ?
#
loop_
_entity_poly.entity_id
_entity_poly.type
_entity_poly.pdbx_seq_one_letter_code
_entity_poly.pdbx_strand_id
1 'polypeptide(L)'
;MIIETLISSFAVLIFVFLPFIGRTYWIYNQLRQNGLTAQGEITAYEEYSNNKGEKSFFPVVRFITNHKQEIHQRTLYGLNTSQYIEVGSKVKIIYSESTPTKFMLESHNPFKINACH
;
A
#
# COMPACT_ATOMS: atom_id res chain seq x y z
N MET A 1 -37.50 -10.74 -16.15
CA MET A 1 -37.00 -11.49 -14.98
C MET A 1 -35.48 -11.62 -14.92
N ILE A 2 -34.78 -11.93 -16.03
CA ILE A 2 -33.31 -12.10 -16.04
C ILE A 2 -32.54 -10.77 -15.83
N ILE A 3 -33.08 -9.64 -16.30
CA ILE A 3 -32.42 -8.32 -16.21
C ILE A 3 -32.42 -7.78 -14.76
N GLU A 4 -33.52 -7.98 -14.02
CA GLU A 4 -33.63 -7.50 -12.63
C GLU A 4 -32.70 -8.24 -11.67
N THR A 5 -32.50 -9.54 -11.86
CA THR A 5 -31.55 -10.34 -11.07
C THR A 5 -30.09 -10.00 -11.38
N LEU A 6 -29.77 -9.64 -12.62
CA LEU A 6 -28.44 -9.14 -13.01
C LEU A 6 -28.14 -7.76 -12.42
N ILE A 7 -29.10 -6.83 -12.40
CA ILE A 7 -28.93 -5.50 -11.79
C ILE A 7 -28.78 -5.62 -10.27
N SER A 8 -29.58 -6.48 -9.63
CA SER A 8 -29.49 -6.71 -8.18
C SER A 8 -28.14 -7.33 -7.75
N SER A 9 -27.58 -8.24 -8.55
CA SER A 9 -26.28 -8.89 -8.26
C SER A 9 -25.10 -7.92 -8.47
N PHE A 10 -25.16 -7.07 -9.50
CA PHE A 10 -24.18 -6.00 -9.68
C PHE A 10 -24.25 -4.94 -8.56
N ALA A 11 -25.44 -4.57 -8.11
CA ALA A 11 -25.60 -3.63 -6.99
C ALA A 11 -24.97 -4.18 -5.70
N VAL A 12 -25.16 -5.47 -5.39
CA VAL A 12 -24.53 -6.12 -4.23
C VAL A 12 -23.00 -6.13 -4.37
N LEU A 13 -22.46 -6.43 -5.55
CA LEU A 13 -21.01 -6.36 -5.80
C LEU A 13 -20.47 -4.95 -5.57
N ILE A 14 -21.14 -3.91 -6.08
CA ILE A 14 -20.75 -2.52 -5.89
C ILE A 14 -20.73 -2.15 -4.38
N PHE A 15 -21.77 -2.53 -3.63
CA PHE A 15 -21.83 -2.29 -2.18
C PHE A 15 -20.77 -3.06 -1.39
N VAL A 16 -20.35 -4.24 -1.85
CA VAL A 16 -19.28 -5.02 -1.19
C VAL A 16 -17.90 -4.48 -1.55
N PHE A 17 -17.65 -4.03 -2.77
CA PHE A 17 -16.33 -3.58 -3.22
C PHE A 17 -15.99 -2.11 -2.90
N LEU A 18 -16.97 -1.21 -2.90
CA LEU A 18 -16.78 0.20 -2.51
C LEU A 18 -16.12 0.40 -1.13
N PRO A 19 -16.51 -0.31 -0.05
CA PRO A 19 -15.90 -0.10 1.26
C PRO A 19 -14.42 -0.52 1.30
N PHE A 20 -13.98 -1.45 0.45
CA PHE A 20 -12.55 -1.82 0.37
C PHE A 20 -11.70 -0.68 -0.17
N ILE A 21 -12.17 0.00 -1.22
CA ILE A 21 -11.47 1.16 -1.81
C ILE A 21 -11.49 2.34 -0.83
N GLY A 22 -12.62 2.58 -0.16
CA GLY A 22 -12.72 3.63 0.86
C GLY A 22 -11.77 3.40 2.02
N ARG A 23 -11.60 2.15 2.47
CA ARG A 23 -10.72 1.80 3.59
C ARG A 23 -9.24 2.01 3.27
N THR A 24 -8.78 1.66 2.06
CA THR A 24 -7.37 1.86 1.70
C THR A 24 -7.04 3.34 1.56
N TYR A 25 -7.92 4.14 0.96
CA TYR A 25 -7.74 5.59 0.91
C TYR A 25 -7.75 6.23 2.31
N TRP A 26 -8.65 5.78 3.19
CA TRP A 26 -8.71 6.26 4.57
C TRP A 26 -7.44 5.97 5.36
N ILE A 27 -6.87 4.76 5.24
CA ILE A 27 -5.60 4.41 5.90
C ILE A 27 -4.47 5.31 5.41
N TYR A 28 -4.37 5.54 4.09
CA TYR A 28 -3.37 6.45 3.53
C TYR A 28 -3.52 7.86 4.10
N ASN A 29 -4.74 8.41 4.10
CA ASN A 29 -4.98 9.74 4.62
C ASN A 29 -4.70 9.83 6.14
N GLN A 30 -5.07 8.81 6.90
CA GLN A 30 -4.78 8.72 8.33
C GLN A 30 -3.26 8.72 8.59
N LEU A 31 -2.49 7.93 7.83
CA LEU A 31 -1.03 7.91 7.93
C LEU A 31 -0.42 9.26 7.53
N ARG A 32 -0.91 9.90 6.47
CA ARG A 32 -0.42 11.21 6.02
C ARG A 32 -0.62 12.31 7.08
N GLN A 33 -1.74 12.28 7.80
CA GLN A 33 -2.10 13.32 8.76
C GLN A 33 -1.55 13.05 10.16
N ASN A 34 -1.59 11.79 10.60
CA ASN A 34 -1.35 11.42 12.01
C ASN A 34 -0.24 10.36 12.18
N GLY A 35 0.42 9.95 11.11
CA GLY A 35 1.47 8.94 11.16
C GLY A 35 2.76 9.49 11.76
N LEU A 36 3.50 8.60 12.42
CA LEU A 36 4.84 8.87 12.91
C LEU A 36 5.86 8.44 11.86
N THR A 37 7.02 9.09 11.87
CA THR A 37 8.10 8.79 10.92
C THR A 37 9.20 7.97 11.55
N ALA A 38 9.77 7.04 10.81
CA ALA A 38 10.97 6.30 11.21
C ALA A 38 11.86 6.01 10.00
N GLN A 39 13.12 5.68 10.28
CA GLN A 39 14.03 5.15 9.27
C GLN A 39 13.86 3.64 9.19
N GLY A 40 13.60 3.13 7.99
CA GLY A 40 13.58 1.70 7.68
C GLY A 40 14.66 1.32 6.68
N GLU A 41 14.75 0.02 6.43
CA GLU A 41 15.63 -0.59 5.44
C GLU A 41 14.84 -1.58 4.60
N ILE A 42 15.00 -1.53 3.28
CA ILE A 42 14.42 -2.53 2.39
C ILE A 42 15.25 -3.81 2.48
N THR A 43 14.63 -4.89 2.92
CA THR A 43 15.32 -6.18 3.10
C THR A 43 15.05 -7.17 1.98
N ALA A 44 13.90 -7.06 1.33
CA ALA A 44 13.46 -7.99 0.28
C ALA A 44 12.30 -7.38 -0.52
N TYR A 45 11.81 -8.12 -1.51
CA TYR A 45 10.62 -7.79 -2.29
C TYR A 45 9.71 -9.01 -2.42
N GLU A 46 8.40 -8.76 -2.40
CA GLU A 46 7.41 -9.67 -2.98
C GLU A 46 7.03 -9.16 -4.37
N GLU A 47 7.20 -9.98 -5.40
CA GLU A 47 6.91 -9.64 -6.80
C GLU A 47 5.59 -10.25 -7.26
N TYR A 48 4.77 -9.45 -7.94
CA TYR A 48 3.56 -9.91 -8.61
C TYR A 48 3.55 -9.42 -10.05
N SER A 49 3.29 -10.32 -10.99
CA SER A 49 3.10 -9.99 -12.40
C SER A 49 1.62 -10.08 -12.76
N ASN A 50 1.09 -9.09 -13.47
CA ASN A 50 -0.24 -9.23 -14.06
C ASN A 50 -0.19 -10.00 -15.40
N ASN A 51 -1.35 -10.30 -15.97
CA ASN A 51 -1.47 -11.03 -17.25
C ASN A 51 -0.88 -10.26 -18.46
N LYS A 52 -0.48 -9.00 -18.27
CA LYS A 52 0.17 -8.17 -19.29
C LYS A 52 1.70 -8.13 -19.13
N GLY A 53 2.25 -8.86 -18.16
CA GLY A 53 3.68 -8.86 -17.84
C GLY A 53 4.15 -7.64 -17.05
N GLU A 54 3.24 -6.77 -16.58
CA GLU A 54 3.59 -5.64 -15.74
C GLU A 54 3.88 -6.15 -14.32
N LYS A 55 5.06 -5.81 -13.81
CA LYS A 55 5.51 -6.19 -12.48
C LYS A 55 5.14 -5.14 -11.43
N SER A 56 4.61 -5.62 -10.32
CA SER A 56 4.41 -4.86 -9.08
C SER A 56 5.34 -5.41 -8.01
N PHE A 57 6.11 -4.52 -7.39
CA PHE A 57 7.11 -4.84 -6.39
C PHE A 57 6.62 -4.35 -5.03
N PHE A 58 6.46 -5.24 -4.05
CA PHE A 58 6.05 -4.89 -2.70
C PHE A 58 7.28 -4.98 -1.78
N PRO A 59 7.96 -3.85 -1.48
CA PRO A 59 9.12 -3.86 -0.61
C PRO A 59 8.79 -4.43 0.77
N VAL A 60 9.64 -5.34 1.25
CA VAL A 60 9.67 -5.78 2.64
C VAL A 60 10.62 -4.85 3.39
N VAL A 61 10.10 -4.15 4.39
CA VAL A 61 10.84 -3.12 5.15
C VAL A 61 11.02 -3.57 6.58
N ARG A 62 12.25 -3.43 7.08
CA ARG A 62 12.59 -3.57 8.50
C ARG A 62 12.79 -2.19 9.14
N PHE A 63 12.11 -1.91 10.24
CA PHE A 63 12.28 -0.67 11.01
C PHE A 63 11.96 -0.87 12.49
N ILE A 64 12.35 0.09 13.32
CA ILE A 64 12.09 0.08 14.77
C ILE A 64 11.17 1.26 15.11
N THR A 65 10.10 1.01 15.87
CA THR A 65 9.16 2.04 16.34
C THR A 65 9.73 2.82 17.53
N ASN A 66 9.07 3.92 17.91
CA ASN A 66 9.43 4.69 19.11
C ASN A 66 9.38 3.84 20.40
N HIS A 67 8.49 2.86 20.45
CA HIS A 67 8.38 1.89 21.54
C HIS A 67 9.37 0.72 21.45
N LYS A 68 10.39 0.81 20.59
CA LYS A 68 11.41 -0.23 20.36
C LYS A 68 10.86 -1.55 19.83
N GLN A 69 9.68 -1.53 19.20
CA GLN A 69 9.16 -2.68 18.49
C GLN A 69 9.81 -2.77 17.12
N GLU A 70 10.41 -3.90 16.81
CA GLU A 70 10.88 -4.18 15.46
C GLU A 70 9.73 -4.65 14.57
N ILE A 71 9.61 -4.04 13.40
CA ILE A 71 8.64 -4.40 12.37
C ILE A 71 9.40 -4.86 11.15
N HIS A 72 9.03 -6.01 10.61
CA HIS A 72 9.58 -6.57 9.38
C HIS A 72 8.43 -7.09 8.51
N GLN A 73 7.93 -6.23 7.63
CA GLN A 73 6.69 -6.48 6.90
C GLN A 73 6.76 -5.85 5.51
N ARG A 74 5.99 -6.40 4.56
CA ARG A 74 5.78 -5.77 3.26
C ARG A 74 4.95 -4.49 3.35
N THR A 75 5.19 -3.55 2.42
CA THR A 75 4.38 -2.35 2.27
C THR A 75 2.94 -2.68 1.88
N LEU A 76 2.00 -1.82 2.28
CA LEU A 76 0.59 -1.97 1.90
C LEU A 76 0.37 -1.78 0.38
N TYR A 77 1.21 -0.97 -0.25
CA TYR A 77 1.13 -0.61 -1.67
C TYR A 77 2.41 -1.03 -2.38
N GLY A 78 2.24 -1.56 -3.60
CA GLY A 78 3.34 -1.94 -4.47
C GLY A 78 3.89 -0.75 -5.25
N LEU A 79 5.14 -0.88 -5.66
CA LEU A 79 5.87 0.01 -6.55
C LEU A 79 5.83 -0.56 -7.96
N ASN A 80 5.82 0.31 -8.96
CA ASN A 80 6.09 -0.10 -10.34
C ASN A 80 7.62 -0.16 -10.57
N THR A 81 8.03 -0.65 -11.74
CA THR A 81 9.45 -0.78 -12.10
C THR A 81 10.23 0.55 -12.01
N SER A 82 9.62 1.69 -12.37
CA SER A 82 10.30 2.99 -12.33
C SER A 82 10.47 3.56 -10.92
N GLN A 83 9.76 3.01 -9.95
CA GLN A 83 9.84 3.37 -8.53
C GLN A 83 10.66 2.36 -7.72
N TYR A 84 11.29 1.38 -8.37
CA TYR A 84 12.08 0.36 -7.69
C TYR A 84 13.19 1.00 -6.84
N ILE A 85 13.34 0.51 -5.61
CA ILE A 85 14.36 0.96 -4.66
C ILE A 85 15.26 -0.24 -4.35
N GLU A 86 16.59 -0.06 -4.39
CA GLU A 86 17.52 -1.17 -4.18
C GLU A 86 17.39 -1.79 -2.78
N VAL A 87 17.56 -3.11 -2.68
CA VAL A 87 17.64 -3.82 -1.39
C VAL A 87 18.85 -3.31 -0.59
N GLY A 88 18.69 -3.16 0.73
CA GLY A 88 19.66 -2.52 1.62
C GLY A 88 19.50 -0.99 1.71
N SER A 89 18.71 -0.38 0.82
CA SER A 89 18.46 1.05 0.87
C SER A 89 17.74 1.47 2.15
N LYS A 90 18.20 2.57 2.73
CA LYS A 90 17.52 3.23 3.84
C LYS A 90 16.38 4.09 3.31
N VAL A 91 15.18 3.88 3.84
CA VAL A 91 13.95 4.59 3.41
C VAL A 91 13.25 5.23 4.60
N LYS A 92 12.62 6.37 4.38
CA LYS A 92 11.77 6.99 5.39
C LYS A 92 10.36 6.42 5.29
N ILE A 93 9.85 5.94 6.41
CA ILE A 93 8.52 5.35 6.50
C ILE A 93 7.61 6.22 7.36
N ILE A 94 6.32 6.13 7.08
CA ILE A 94 5.26 6.69 7.91
C ILE A 94 4.39 5.54 8.40
N TYR A 95 4.22 5.41 9.72
CA TYR A 95 3.47 4.32 10.34
C TYR A 95 2.46 4.81 11.37
N SER A 96 1.46 3.98 11.68
CA SER A 96 0.51 4.24 12.76
C SER A 96 1.05 3.72 14.08
N GLU A 97 1.14 4.55 15.12
CA GLU A 97 1.63 4.12 16.43
C GLU A 97 0.76 3.01 17.05
N SER A 98 -0.57 3.13 16.91
CA SER A 98 -1.51 2.11 17.39
C SER A 98 -1.47 0.80 16.60
N THR A 99 -0.92 0.81 15.38
CA THR A 99 -0.83 -0.40 14.53
C THR A 99 0.37 -0.25 13.59
N PRO A 100 1.61 -0.51 14.05
CA PRO A 100 2.81 -0.19 13.28
C PRO A 100 2.97 -0.98 11.98
N THR A 101 2.28 -2.12 11.85
CA THR A 101 2.20 -2.89 10.60
C THR A 101 1.44 -2.16 9.49
N LYS A 102 0.66 -1.13 9.82
CA LYS A 102 0.12 -0.18 8.84
C LYS A 102 1.13 0.94 8.65
N PHE A 103 1.90 0.83 7.57
CA PHE A 103 2.88 1.82 7.20
C PHE A 103 2.94 2.01 5.68
N MET A 104 3.57 3.11 5.28
CA MET A 104 3.85 3.46 3.89
C MET A 104 5.23 4.08 3.77
N LEU A 105 5.80 4.04 2.57
CA LEU A 105 7.00 4.81 2.25
C LEU A 105 6.61 6.29 2.09
N GLU A 106 7.35 7.20 2.72
CA GLU A 106 7.03 8.64 2.69
C GLU A 106 7.06 9.21 1.27
N SER A 107 8.02 8.74 0.46
CA SER A 107 8.24 9.18 -0.93
C SER A 107 7.21 8.63 -1.92
N HIS A 108 6.35 7.69 -1.50
CA HIS A 108 5.42 7.01 -2.39
C HIS A 108 3.98 7.46 -2.16
N ASN A 109 3.34 7.94 -3.22
CA ASN A 109 1.90 8.19 -3.25
C ASN A 109 1.23 7.16 -4.18
N PRO A 110 0.53 6.15 -3.65
CA PRO A 110 -0.06 5.08 -4.44
C PRO A 110 -1.25 5.54 -5.31
N PHE A 111 -1.78 6.74 -5.05
CA PHE A 111 -2.91 7.32 -5.78
C PHE A 111 -2.49 8.39 -6.79
N LYS A 112 -1.20 8.69 -6.90
CA LYS A 112 -0.72 9.63 -7.91
C LYS A 112 -0.77 8.94 -9.27
N ILE A 113 -1.74 9.32 -10.09
CA ILE A 113 -1.79 8.91 -11.49
C ILE A 113 -0.59 9.56 -12.17
N ASN A 114 0.33 8.76 -12.70
CA ASN A 114 1.37 9.28 -13.58
C ASN A 114 0.67 9.77 -14.83
N ALA A 115 0.42 11.09 -14.92
CA ALA A 115 0.06 11.70 -16.19
C ALA A 115 1.27 11.48 -17.11
N CYS A 116 1.13 10.58 -18.09
CA CYS A 116 2.09 10.48 -19.18
C CYS A 116 2.18 11.85 -19.84
N HIS A 117 3.40 12.36 -19.98
CA HIS A 117 3.70 13.61 -20.67
C HIS A 117 4.45 13.32 -21.96
#